data_AF-F4MNQ9-F1
#
_entry.id   AF-F4MNQ9-F1
#
_cell.length_a   1.000
_cell.length_b   1.000
_cell.length_c   1.000
_cell.angle_alpha   90.00
_cell.angle_beta   90.00
_cell.angle_gamma   90.00
#
_symmetry.space_group_name_H-M   'P 1'
#
loop_
_entity.id
_entity.type
_entity.pdbx_description
1 polymer ?
#
loop_
_entity_poly.entity_id
_entity_poly.type
_entity_poly.pdbx_seq_one_letter_code
_entity_poly.pdbx_strand_id
1 'polypeptide(L)'
;MKKATKLLLSILPISSISVLSLVSCSTRNSNAKQPDKKPEKPNEKDPIIPKKPDNKKPNNNDDNSNSNSNPNNKPDSTTPSENKDPFKPDKTPKTPDTNPEQPEEDPKKPDEQPHGDDPNNNHPHNNQPADQPEVNKVYFSDLDKIKTKLSYKSIKLYADKDPRSAWFVLKNDLNSFSNLLYREYENIKNKYTLSFENDIPVFDFAKGLIDKVKVKFTKNNEYKVISFTLTGFKTSEKVINNKERYIKEKTEINDKFKGLYPSLVAFMLMYAEDSQSYKSLEQKGKTIGFDELNYPNKDLFGSDYQGINQVTKKLLLDYDYELSKLYKDKITEIKYDDINGTLGLKIEISNIENTPKTEKESVLIKEFNIKGFRKINFKNEDKNVLSFILLQNSLKEMAQKGSLKKTIESLKPHNQYGVKIPLEQTTGTGLKDEIFKYLLINIFDNSYHIYNSTQSLSLLNNSKNDNKSILGLAGNMSIYPFHTRITKESIDKIFITINKEEDNKIKVILDFEMKIPIYSVGYSDLKSPGTGASTPLVLKINSSALID
;
A
#
# COMPACT_ATOMS: atom_id res chain seq x y z
N MET A 1 6.62 36.79 40.42
CA MET A 1 6.74 35.42 40.97
C MET A 1 5.36 34.76 40.99
N LYS A 2 5.26 33.52 40.46
CA LYS A 2 4.23 32.46 40.71
C LYS A 2 2.79 32.74 40.22
N LYS A 3 2.35 32.18 39.08
CA LYS A 3 1.81 30.81 38.80
C LYS A 3 0.50 30.48 39.53
N ALA A 4 -0.60 30.42 38.76
CA ALA A 4 -1.74 29.55 39.04
C ALA A 4 -2.41 29.10 37.71
N THR A 5 -2.72 27.82 37.70
CA THR A 5 -3.15 26.95 36.59
C THR A 5 -4.62 27.17 36.22
N LYS A 6 -4.97 27.17 34.92
CA LYS A 6 -6.33 26.84 34.46
C LYS A 6 -6.27 25.93 33.24
N LEU A 7 -6.51 24.66 33.53
CA LEU A 7 -6.90 23.61 32.60
C LEU A 7 -8.44 23.56 32.65
N LEU A 8 -9.13 23.64 31.51
CA LEU A 8 -10.48 23.13 31.37
C LEU A 8 -10.67 22.58 29.95
N LEU A 9 -10.87 21.27 29.90
CA LEU A 9 -11.36 20.50 28.77
C LEU A 9 -12.81 20.89 28.45
N SER A 10 -13.12 20.99 27.16
CA SER A 10 -14.46 20.74 26.63
C SER A 10 -14.38 20.43 25.12
N ILE A 11 -14.10 19.16 24.78
CA ILE A 11 -14.43 18.62 23.45
C ILE A 11 -15.71 17.80 23.63
N LEU A 12 -16.78 18.29 23.01
CA LEU A 12 -18.09 17.64 22.95
C LEU A 12 -18.02 16.39 22.04
N PRO A 13 -18.75 15.31 22.37
CA PRO A 13 -18.97 14.20 21.44
C PRO A 13 -20.11 14.57 20.49
N ILE A 14 -19.83 14.66 19.19
CA ILE A 14 -20.89 14.64 18.16
C ILE A 14 -21.22 13.17 17.91
N SER A 15 -22.27 12.73 18.61
CA SER A 15 -22.97 11.48 18.34
C SER A 15 -23.69 11.58 17.00
N SER A 16 -23.25 10.81 16.00
CA SER A 16 -23.98 10.63 14.74
C SER A 16 -24.43 9.18 14.62
N ILE A 17 -25.71 9.03 14.91
CA ILE A 17 -26.58 7.86 14.83
C ILE A 17 -26.43 7.13 13.48
N SER A 18 -26.09 5.84 13.53
CA SER A 18 -26.24 4.92 12.41
C SER A 18 -27.67 4.36 12.41
N VAL A 19 -28.53 4.86 11.53
CA VAL A 19 -29.84 4.24 11.28
C VAL A 19 -29.66 3.04 10.35
N LEU A 20 -29.86 1.85 10.90
CA LEU A 20 -30.02 0.60 10.15
C LEU A 20 -31.44 0.55 9.55
N SER A 21 -31.56 0.57 8.23
CA SER A 21 -32.78 0.15 7.52
C SER A 21 -32.64 -1.31 7.07
N LEU A 22 -33.05 -2.22 7.96
CA LEU A 22 -33.40 -3.60 7.60
C LEU A 22 -34.83 -3.60 7.04
N VAL A 23 -34.98 -3.87 5.74
CA VAL A 23 -36.25 -4.36 5.18
C VAL A 23 -36.09 -5.85 4.94
N SER A 24 -36.44 -6.64 5.94
CA SER A 24 -36.63 -8.09 5.81
C SER A 24 -38.11 -8.33 5.52
N CYS A 25 -38.42 -8.64 4.25
CA CYS A 25 -39.67 -9.30 3.91
C CYS A 25 -39.60 -10.76 4.39
N SER A 26 -40.21 -11.06 5.53
CA SER A 26 -40.61 -12.41 5.88
C SER A 26 -42.09 -12.42 6.28
N THR A 27 -42.88 -13.00 5.40
CA THR A 27 -44.27 -13.40 5.55
C THR A 27 -44.51 -14.30 6.76
N ARG A 28 -45.47 -13.98 7.64
CA ARG A 28 -46.30 -15.00 8.31
C ARG A 28 -47.63 -14.47 8.87
N ASN A 29 -48.69 -14.95 8.23
CA ASN A 29 -50.07 -15.23 8.62
C ASN A 29 -50.76 -14.57 9.82
N SER A 30 -51.94 -14.04 9.49
CA SER A 30 -53.11 -13.74 10.30
C SER A 30 -53.87 -15.00 10.78
N ASN A 31 -54.63 -14.80 11.86
CA ASN A 31 -55.57 -15.74 12.46
C ASN A 31 -56.66 -16.27 11.50
N ALA A 32 -57.13 -17.47 11.81
CA ALA A 32 -58.09 -18.29 11.09
C ALA A 32 -59.55 -17.76 11.09
N LYS A 33 -60.26 -17.90 9.96
CA LYS A 33 -61.38 -18.85 9.74
C LYS A 33 -62.17 -18.54 8.44
N GLN A 34 -62.09 -19.49 7.48
CA GLN A 34 -63.15 -20.00 6.58
C GLN A 34 -63.68 -19.15 5.38
N PRO A 35 -64.28 -19.78 4.33
CA PRO A 35 -63.63 -19.94 3.02
C PRO A 35 -64.48 -19.49 1.80
N ASP A 36 -63.96 -19.80 0.59
CA ASP A 36 -64.60 -19.88 -0.73
C ASP A 36 -64.54 -18.67 -1.69
N LYS A 37 -63.57 -18.71 -2.63
CA LYS A 37 -63.78 -18.80 -4.09
C LYS A 37 -62.46 -18.60 -4.88
N LYS A 38 -62.23 -19.45 -5.88
CA LYS A 38 -61.16 -19.34 -6.92
C LYS A 38 -61.64 -18.39 -8.05
N PRO A 39 -60.79 -17.94 -9.00
CA PRO A 39 -60.42 -16.54 -9.19
C PRO A 39 -60.97 -15.91 -10.49
N GLU A 40 -61.24 -14.61 -10.49
CA GLU A 40 -61.45 -13.82 -11.71
C GLU A 40 -60.19 -13.00 -12.04
N LYS A 41 -59.75 -13.09 -13.30
CA LYS A 41 -58.79 -12.17 -13.93
C LYS A 41 -59.42 -10.78 -14.07
N PRO A 42 -58.65 -9.68 -13.91
CA PRO A 42 -58.99 -8.42 -14.55
C PRO A 42 -57.98 -8.04 -15.65
N ASN A 43 -58.56 -7.52 -16.73
CA ASN A 43 -57.98 -7.02 -17.97
C ASN A 43 -57.04 -5.82 -17.83
N GLU A 44 -56.21 -5.68 -18.88
CA GLU A 44 -55.57 -4.45 -19.37
C GLU A 44 -56.48 -3.22 -19.34
N LYS A 45 -55.93 -2.08 -18.86
CA LYS A 45 -56.13 -0.74 -19.45
C LYS A 45 -54.90 0.15 -19.21
N ASP A 46 -54.58 0.91 -20.25
CA ASP A 46 -53.42 1.76 -20.50
C ASP A 46 -53.11 2.88 -19.46
N PRO A 47 -51.90 3.48 -19.50
CA PRO A 47 -51.42 4.43 -18.51
C PRO A 47 -51.93 5.86 -18.69
N ILE A 48 -52.13 6.53 -17.55
CA ILE A 48 -52.53 7.94 -17.43
C ILE A 48 -51.30 8.85 -17.62
N ILE A 49 -51.39 9.76 -18.60
CA ILE A 49 -50.41 10.81 -18.91
C ILE A 49 -50.53 11.98 -17.91
N PRO A 50 -49.42 12.51 -17.33
CA PRO A 50 -49.42 13.78 -16.60
C PRO A 50 -49.27 15.00 -17.52
N LYS A 51 -50.02 16.06 -17.21
CA LYS A 51 -50.16 17.33 -17.95
C LYS A 51 -48.92 18.26 -17.87
N LYS A 52 -48.67 18.99 -18.96
CA LYS A 52 -47.78 20.17 -19.08
C LYS A 52 -48.33 21.37 -18.28
N PRO A 53 -47.47 22.28 -17.77
CA PRO A 53 -47.87 23.65 -17.42
C PRO A 53 -47.64 24.64 -18.58
N ASP A 54 -48.59 25.57 -18.70
CA ASP A 54 -48.75 26.55 -19.77
C ASP A 54 -47.83 27.78 -19.68
N ASN A 55 -47.63 28.35 -20.87
CA ASN A 55 -47.06 29.65 -21.19
C ASN A 55 -47.72 30.84 -20.47
N LYS A 56 -46.91 31.81 -20.02
CA LYS A 56 -47.26 33.24 -20.10
C LYS A 56 -46.04 34.08 -20.51
N LYS A 57 -46.18 34.72 -21.67
CA LYS A 57 -45.38 35.85 -22.17
C LYS A 57 -45.77 37.12 -21.38
N PRO A 58 -44.94 38.18 -21.38
CA PRO A 58 -45.30 39.32 -22.24
C PRO A 58 -44.14 39.91 -23.02
N ASN A 59 -44.53 40.74 -23.99
CA ASN A 59 -43.80 41.34 -25.09
C ASN A 59 -43.22 42.73 -24.71
N ASN A 60 -42.14 43.09 -25.42
CA ASN A 60 -41.82 44.40 -26.03
C ASN A 60 -41.51 45.65 -25.17
N ASN A 61 -40.27 46.15 -25.38
CA ASN A 61 -39.90 47.37 -26.12
C ASN A 61 -38.93 48.33 -25.40
N ASP A 62 -37.90 48.66 -26.19
CA ASP A 62 -37.21 49.94 -26.38
C ASP A 62 -36.12 50.45 -25.39
N ASP A 63 -35.05 50.85 -26.08
CA ASP A 63 -34.14 51.97 -25.83
C ASP A 63 -32.86 51.84 -24.99
N ASN A 64 -31.75 51.91 -25.74
CA ASN A 64 -30.61 52.83 -25.58
C ASN A 64 -30.00 53.00 -24.19
N SER A 65 -28.76 52.53 -24.01
CA SER A 65 -27.57 53.42 -24.05
C SER A 65 -26.28 52.66 -23.70
N ASN A 66 -25.38 52.63 -24.69
CA ASN A 66 -24.00 53.09 -24.62
C ASN A 66 -23.25 53.00 -23.27
N SER A 67 -22.21 52.18 -23.21
CA SER A 67 -20.88 52.67 -22.82
C SER A 67 -19.76 51.74 -23.32
N ASN A 68 -18.98 52.27 -24.25
CA ASN A 68 -17.66 51.83 -24.68
C ASN A 68 -16.71 51.68 -23.49
N SER A 69 -15.85 50.66 -23.52
CA SER A 69 -14.39 50.86 -23.68
C SER A 69 -13.65 49.53 -23.61
N ASN A 70 -13.28 49.01 -24.79
CA ASN A 70 -11.97 48.42 -25.00
C ASN A 70 -11.13 49.55 -25.66
N PRO A 71 -9.79 49.65 -25.48
CA PRO A 71 -8.92 48.63 -26.07
C PRO A 71 -7.52 48.42 -25.42
N ASN A 72 -6.88 47.33 -25.85
CA ASN A 72 -5.44 47.20 -26.17
C ASN A 72 -4.39 47.29 -25.03
N ASN A 73 -3.72 46.16 -24.73
CA ASN A 73 -2.47 45.78 -25.41
C ASN A 73 -1.85 44.49 -24.80
N LYS A 74 -1.50 43.56 -25.69
CA LYS A 74 -0.47 42.52 -25.54
C LYS A 74 0.83 43.09 -26.20
N PRO A 75 1.98 42.42 -26.22
CA PRO A 75 2.62 41.45 -25.31
C PRO A 75 3.94 42.02 -24.76
N ASP A 76 4.60 41.33 -23.82
CA ASP A 76 6.07 41.39 -23.81
C ASP A 76 6.69 40.04 -23.47
N SER A 77 7.66 39.71 -24.31
CA SER A 77 8.53 38.54 -24.27
C SER A 77 9.92 39.08 -24.01
N THR A 78 10.62 38.58 -23.00
CA THR A 78 12.09 38.63 -22.98
C THR A 78 12.65 37.42 -22.22
N THR A 79 13.14 36.46 -22.99
CA THR A 79 14.30 35.65 -22.59
C THR A 79 15.56 36.44 -22.93
N PRO A 80 16.62 36.31 -22.12
CA PRO A 80 17.95 36.15 -22.68
C PRO A 80 18.58 34.83 -22.21
N SER A 81 19.19 34.15 -23.20
CA SER A 81 20.12 33.04 -23.07
C SER A 81 21.54 33.57 -22.91
N GLU A 82 22.38 32.91 -22.09
CA GLU A 82 23.84 32.76 -22.24
C GLU A 82 24.35 31.84 -21.10
N ASN A 83 24.59 30.54 -21.30
CA ASN A 83 25.80 29.86 -21.79
C ASN A 83 27.09 30.13 -20.98
N LYS A 84 27.54 29.13 -20.18
CA LYS A 84 28.86 28.44 -20.26
C LYS A 84 29.18 27.61 -18.99
N ASP A 85 29.28 26.30 -19.17
CA ASP A 85 30.23 25.44 -18.44
C ASP A 85 31.67 25.88 -18.78
N PRO A 86 32.62 25.87 -17.81
CA PRO A 86 33.55 24.73 -17.75
C PRO A 86 34.18 24.45 -16.35
N PHE A 87 34.33 23.17 -15.96
CA PHE A 87 35.62 22.48 -15.63
C PHE A 87 35.46 21.26 -14.69
N LYS A 88 36.02 20.14 -15.18
CA LYS A 88 36.41 18.86 -14.53
C LYS A 88 37.64 19.05 -13.59
N PRO A 89 37.89 18.11 -12.63
CA PRO A 89 38.75 16.92 -12.87
C PRO A 89 38.17 15.62 -12.24
N ASP A 90 37.93 14.53 -12.98
CA ASP A 90 38.82 13.38 -13.26
C ASP A 90 39.80 12.95 -12.12
N LYS A 91 39.49 11.88 -11.38
CA LYS A 91 39.92 10.48 -11.65
C LYS A 91 39.43 9.50 -10.58
N THR A 92 38.89 8.37 -11.06
CA THR A 92 38.49 7.13 -10.37
C THR A 92 39.70 6.24 -10.00
N PRO A 93 39.53 5.23 -9.12
CA PRO A 93 39.23 3.84 -9.59
C PRO A 93 38.18 3.13 -8.69
N LYS A 94 37.11 2.53 -9.25
CA LYS A 94 36.95 1.14 -9.74
C LYS A 94 37.23 0.01 -8.71
N THR A 95 36.17 -0.76 -8.46
CA THR A 95 36.06 -2.12 -7.89
C THR A 95 36.94 -3.16 -8.60
N PRO A 96 37.20 -4.33 -7.99
CA PRO A 96 36.50 -5.54 -8.44
C PRO A 96 36.24 -6.65 -7.38
N ASP A 97 35.33 -7.55 -7.77
CA ASP A 97 34.90 -8.80 -7.15
C ASP A 97 35.92 -9.97 -7.19
N THR A 98 35.60 -11.02 -6.39
CA THR A 98 35.83 -12.49 -6.54
C THR A 98 37.16 -13.20 -6.13
N ASN A 99 37.03 -14.10 -5.11
CA ASN A 99 37.63 -15.44 -4.77
C ASN A 99 38.80 -16.07 -5.58
N PRO A 100 39.48 -17.19 -5.16
CA PRO A 100 39.65 -17.91 -3.87
C PRO A 100 41.13 -18.36 -3.55
N GLU A 101 41.31 -19.22 -2.53
CA GLU A 101 42.43 -20.18 -2.24
C GLU A 101 43.68 -19.78 -1.40
N GLN A 102 44.09 -20.79 -0.61
CA GLN A 102 45.13 -20.94 0.44
C GLN A 102 46.58 -20.58 0.00
N PRO A 103 47.53 -20.32 0.93
CA PRO A 103 48.26 -21.42 1.58
C PRO A 103 48.80 -21.19 3.02
N GLU A 104 49.41 -22.27 3.49
CA GLU A 104 50.07 -22.66 4.75
C GLU A 104 51.17 -21.78 5.37
N GLU A 105 51.45 -22.17 6.63
CA GLU A 105 52.75 -22.25 7.34
C GLU A 105 53.17 -21.18 8.38
N ASP A 106 53.55 -21.74 9.55
CA ASP A 106 54.12 -21.14 10.77
C ASP A 106 55.45 -20.36 10.53
N PRO A 107 55.95 -19.60 11.52
CA PRO A 107 57.15 -20.13 12.19
C PRO A 107 57.25 -19.87 13.71
N LYS A 108 57.93 -20.85 14.36
CA LYS A 108 58.44 -20.85 15.74
C LYS A 108 59.86 -20.23 15.85
N LYS A 109 60.10 -19.64 17.04
CA LYS A 109 61.35 -19.53 17.84
C LYS A 109 62.55 -18.71 17.31
N PRO A 110 63.33 -18.14 18.25
CA PRO A 110 64.77 -18.41 18.25
C PRO A 110 65.34 -18.78 19.64
N ASP A 111 66.40 -19.59 19.64
CA ASP A 111 67.30 -19.92 20.77
C ASP A 111 68.75 -19.45 20.44
N GLU A 112 69.47 -19.04 21.50
CA GLU A 112 70.92 -19.15 21.81
C GLU A 112 72.04 -18.26 21.17
N GLN A 113 72.56 -17.31 21.99
CA GLN A 113 73.95 -17.13 22.57
C GLN A 113 75.24 -17.01 21.69
N PRO A 114 76.47 -16.65 22.20
CA PRO A 114 76.96 -16.03 23.48
C PRO A 114 78.16 -14.99 23.35
N HIS A 115 78.79 -14.69 24.52
CA HIS A 115 80.07 -13.96 24.85
C HIS A 115 79.96 -12.46 25.18
N GLY A 116 80.60 -11.88 26.22
CA GLY A 116 81.52 -12.34 27.27
C GLY A 116 82.24 -11.11 27.89
N ASP A 117 82.48 -11.12 29.20
CA ASP A 117 83.66 -10.58 29.94
C ASP A 117 83.33 -10.00 31.34
N ASP A 118 84.04 -10.57 32.32
CA ASP A 118 84.15 -10.23 33.74
C ASP A 118 85.50 -9.48 33.95
N PRO A 119 85.79 -8.79 35.09
CA PRO A 119 86.45 -9.55 36.17
C PRO A 119 86.33 -9.02 37.63
N ASN A 120 86.30 -9.98 38.58
CA ASN A 120 87.02 -10.07 39.89
C ASN A 120 86.67 -9.09 41.06
N ASN A 121 86.68 -9.47 42.36
CA ASN A 121 87.29 -10.61 43.07
C ASN A 121 86.76 -10.75 44.54
N ASN A 122 87.00 -11.94 45.12
CA ASN A 122 87.11 -12.35 46.55
C ASN A 122 85.96 -13.09 47.29
N HIS A 123 86.16 -14.41 47.38
CA HIS A 123 85.63 -15.47 48.29
C HIS A 123 86.08 -15.33 49.78
N PRO A 124 85.76 -16.26 50.74
CA PRO A 124 84.78 -17.37 50.83
C PRO A 124 84.04 -17.50 52.22
N HIS A 125 82.93 -18.26 52.35
CA HIS A 125 82.79 -19.41 53.29
C HIS A 125 81.39 -20.06 53.41
N ASN A 126 81.46 -21.39 53.60
CA ASN A 126 80.48 -22.42 53.99
C ASN A 126 79.41 -22.07 55.07
N ASN A 127 78.17 -22.56 54.89
CA ASN A 127 77.49 -23.58 55.73
C ASN A 127 75.95 -23.56 55.57
N GLN A 128 75.38 -24.71 55.14
CA GLN A 128 74.08 -25.38 55.41
C GLN A 128 72.80 -24.62 55.92
N PRO A 129 71.60 -25.23 55.75
CA PRO A 129 70.41 -24.60 55.18
C PRO A 129 69.49 -23.96 56.23
N ALA A 130 68.71 -22.96 55.81
CA ALA A 130 67.55 -22.47 56.55
C ALA A 130 66.30 -22.62 55.68
N ASP A 131 65.30 -23.29 56.25
CA ASP A 131 63.96 -23.52 55.70
C ASP A 131 63.36 -22.27 55.05
N GLN A 132 63.00 -22.37 53.77
CA GLN A 132 62.02 -21.47 53.19
C GLN A 132 60.61 -21.94 53.59
N PRO A 133 59.72 -21.05 54.05
CA PRO A 133 58.38 -21.43 54.48
C PRO A 133 57.57 -21.96 53.29
N GLU A 134 56.84 -23.07 53.51
CA GLU A 134 55.84 -23.58 52.57
C GLU A 134 54.94 -22.45 52.08
N VAL A 135 54.95 -22.21 50.77
CA VAL A 135 53.94 -21.38 50.10
C VAL A 135 52.61 -22.14 50.23
N ASN A 136 51.80 -21.75 51.22
CA ASN A 136 50.45 -22.27 51.44
C ASN A 136 49.53 -21.97 50.25
N LYS A 137 49.58 -22.80 49.21
CA LYS A 137 48.73 -22.71 48.02
C LYS A 137 47.28 -23.02 48.40
N VAL A 138 46.35 -22.12 48.09
CA VAL A 138 44.93 -22.30 48.46
C VAL A 138 44.24 -23.19 47.43
N TYR A 139 43.68 -24.31 47.88
CA TYR A 139 42.90 -25.20 47.03
C TYR A 139 41.39 -24.94 47.17
N PHE A 140 40.73 -24.58 46.07
CA PHE A 140 39.28 -24.28 45.98
C PHE A 140 38.42 -25.48 45.51
N SER A 141 38.88 -26.71 45.74
CA SER A 141 38.24 -27.92 45.22
C SER A 141 36.87 -28.22 45.84
N ASP A 142 36.59 -27.67 47.03
CA ASP A 142 35.26 -27.77 47.66
C ASP A 142 34.20 -26.93 46.92
N LEU A 143 34.62 -25.91 46.16
CA LEU A 143 33.72 -25.09 45.35
C LEU A 143 33.24 -25.78 44.06
N ASP A 144 33.95 -26.81 43.57
CA ASP A 144 33.57 -27.53 42.34
C ASP A 144 32.26 -28.34 42.48
N LYS A 145 31.82 -28.59 43.72
CA LYS A 145 30.60 -29.34 44.03
C LYS A 145 29.37 -28.45 44.25
N ILE A 146 29.52 -27.13 44.13
CA ILE A 146 28.44 -26.17 44.36
C ILE A 146 27.50 -26.12 43.15
N LYS A 147 26.19 -26.24 43.40
CA LYS A 147 25.16 -25.97 42.42
C LYS A 147 25.11 -24.47 42.16
N THR A 148 25.29 -24.11 40.90
CA THR A 148 25.27 -22.72 40.45
C THR A 148 23.87 -22.16 40.27
N LYS A 149 22.81 -22.96 40.50
CA LYS A 149 21.43 -22.52 40.39
C LYS A 149 20.80 -22.31 41.76
N LEU A 150 20.42 -21.08 42.06
CA LEU A 150 19.83 -20.68 43.34
C LEU A 150 18.41 -20.15 43.16
N SER A 151 17.49 -20.47 44.08
CA SER A 151 16.08 -20.06 43.98
C SER A 151 15.67 -19.07 45.08
N TYR A 152 15.18 -17.92 44.66
CA TYR A 152 14.67 -16.84 45.50
C TYR A 152 13.15 -16.88 45.67
N LYS A 153 12.48 -17.93 45.15
CA LYS A 153 11.02 -18.06 45.14
C LYS A 153 10.39 -17.96 46.54
N SER A 154 11.10 -18.40 47.58
CA SER A 154 10.62 -18.35 48.97
C SER A 154 10.93 -17.04 49.70
N ILE A 155 11.67 -16.11 49.08
CA ILE A 155 12.06 -14.84 49.71
C ILE A 155 11.21 -13.71 49.13
N LYS A 156 10.15 -13.34 49.84
CA LYS A 156 9.14 -12.35 49.40
C LYS A 156 9.74 -11.02 48.92
N LEU A 157 10.83 -10.56 49.56
CA LEU A 157 11.55 -9.34 49.18
C LEU A 157 11.99 -9.35 47.70
N TYR A 158 12.30 -10.52 47.16
CA TYR A 158 12.80 -10.71 45.80
C TYR A 158 11.77 -11.34 44.86
N ALA A 159 10.95 -12.28 45.35
CA ALA A 159 10.02 -13.06 44.54
C ALA A 159 8.98 -12.20 43.80
N ASP A 160 8.55 -11.09 44.40
CA ASP A 160 7.54 -10.19 43.82
C ASP A 160 8.11 -9.15 42.84
N LYS A 161 9.43 -9.13 42.63
CA LYS A 161 10.15 -8.19 41.75
C LYS A 161 10.52 -8.86 40.44
N ASP A 162 10.53 -8.10 39.33
CA ASP A 162 11.13 -8.59 38.08
C ASP A 162 12.64 -8.78 38.23
N PRO A 163 13.31 -9.59 37.37
CA PRO A 163 14.73 -9.90 37.50
C PRO A 163 15.66 -8.69 37.66
N ARG A 164 15.38 -7.57 36.99
CA ARG A 164 16.23 -6.38 37.05
C ARG A 164 16.05 -5.65 38.39
N SER A 165 14.80 -5.45 38.80
CA SER A 165 14.47 -4.85 40.09
C SER A 165 14.98 -5.69 41.27
N ALA A 166 14.91 -7.02 41.15
CA ALA A 166 15.46 -7.94 42.14
C ALA A 166 16.98 -7.82 42.25
N TRP A 167 17.70 -7.79 41.12
CA TRP A 167 19.15 -7.62 41.10
C TRP A 167 19.62 -6.31 41.72
N PHE A 168 18.90 -5.22 41.44
CA PHE A 168 19.23 -3.90 41.99
C PHE A 168 19.29 -3.90 43.53
N VAL A 169 18.41 -4.68 44.17
CA VAL A 169 18.41 -4.88 45.62
C VAL A 169 19.47 -5.90 46.02
N LEU A 170 19.50 -7.06 45.35
CA LEU A 170 20.34 -8.19 45.72
C LEU A 170 21.84 -7.90 45.64
N LYS A 171 22.29 -7.09 44.67
CA LYS A 171 23.73 -6.75 44.51
C LYS A 171 24.32 -6.06 45.74
N ASN A 172 23.47 -5.44 46.57
CA ASN A 172 23.86 -4.78 47.82
C ASN A 172 23.52 -5.63 49.06
N ASP A 173 22.93 -6.82 48.87
CA ASP A 173 22.54 -7.75 49.94
C ASP A 173 23.21 -9.10 49.75
N LEU A 174 24.53 -9.11 49.97
CA LEU A 174 25.34 -10.33 49.96
C LEU A 174 24.91 -11.33 51.05
N ASN A 175 24.29 -10.85 52.13
CA ASN A 175 23.81 -11.71 53.21
C ASN A 175 22.67 -12.63 52.72
N SER A 176 21.73 -12.12 51.94
CA SER A 176 20.68 -12.96 51.36
C SER A 176 21.23 -14.04 50.42
N PHE A 177 22.23 -13.69 49.59
CA PHE A 177 22.90 -14.66 48.72
C PHE A 177 23.66 -15.72 49.51
N SER A 178 24.53 -15.29 50.44
CA SER A 178 25.36 -16.18 51.23
C SER A 178 24.54 -17.11 52.13
N ASN A 179 23.48 -16.60 52.76
CA ASN A 179 22.56 -17.44 53.55
C ASN A 179 21.89 -18.51 52.70
N LEU A 180 21.50 -18.20 51.46
CA LEU A 180 20.87 -19.17 50.57
C LEU A 180 21.86 -20.22 50.08
N LEU A 181 23.09 -19.82 49.78
CA LEU A 181 24.18 -20.72 49.43
C LEU A 181 24.54 -21.66 50.59
N TYR A 182 24.73 -21.12 51.80
CA TYR A 182 25.16 -21.89 52.97
C TYR A 182 24.09 -22.83 53.54
N ARG A 183 22.81 -22.66 53.16
CA ARG A 183 21.77 -23.66 53.47
C ARG A 183 22.05 -25.00 52.82
N GLU A 184 22.59 -24.99 51.61
CA GLU A 184 22.91 -26.21 50.87
C GLU A 184 24.38 -26.63 51.05
N TYR A 185 25.26 -25.68 51.40
CA TYR A 185 26.70 -25.86 51.50
C TYR A 185 27.24 -25.30 52.82
N GLU A 186 26.86 -25.90 53.94
CA GLU A 186 27.32 -25.45 55.27
C GLU A 186 28.84 -25.62 55.44
N ASN A 187 29.42 -26.64 54.79
CA ASN A 187 30.84 -26.96 54.85
C ASN A 187 31.78 -25.88 54.29
N ILE A 188 31.26 -24.89 53.55
CA ILE A 188 32.04 -23.74 53.03
C ILE A 188 31.77 -22.44 53.80
N LYS A 189 30.85 -22.48 54.78
CA LYS A 189 30.52 -21.33 55.61
C LYS A 189 31.76 -20.85 56.36
N ASN A 190 32.01 -19.55 56.32
CA ASN A 190 33.17 -18.88 56.93
C ASN A 190 34.56 -19.27 56.37
N LYS A 191 34.64 -20.15 55.35
CA LYS A 191 35.93 -20.49 54.70
C LYS A 191 36.40 -19.45 53.70
N TYR A 192 35.47 -18.70 53.10
CA TYR A 192 35.72 -17.75 52.03
C TYR A 192 35.04 -16.42 52.31
N THR A 193 35.71 -15.32 51.99
CA THR A 193 35.08 -14.01 51.86
C THR A 193 34.42 -13.93 50.49
N LEU A 194 33.12 -13.61 50.47
CA LEU A 194 32.35 -13.50 49.23
C LEU A 194 32.24 -12.04 48.77
N SER A 195 32.18 -11.85 47.46
CA SER A 195 31.76 -10.58 46.85
C SER A 195 31.11 -10.82 45.49
N PHE A 196 30.17 -9.96 45.10
CA PHE A 196 29.72 -9.91 43.71
C PHE A 196 30.79 -9.22 42.86
N GLU A 197 31.04 -9.74 41.66
CA GLU A 197 31.82 -8.99 40.68
C GLU A 197 30.98 -7.86 40.09
N ASN A 198 31.65 -6.79 39.62
CA ASN A 198 31.00 -5.60 39.07
C ASN A 198 30.37 -5.80 37.67
N ASP A 199 30.27 -7.04 37.21
CA ASP A 199 29.71 -7.38 35.91
C ASP A 199 28.19 -7.29 35.89
N ILE A 200 27.64 -6.88 34.75
CA ILE A 200 26.19 -6.81 34.53
C ILE A 200 25.69 -8.23 34.20
N PRO A 201 24.79 -8.83 35.01
CA PRO A 201 24.25 -10.14 34.71
C PRO A 201 23.21 -10.09 33.58
N VAL A 202 22.82 -11.25 33.07
CA VAL A 202 21.82 -11.39 31.99
C VAL A 202 20.43 -11.57 32.58
N PHE A 203 19.45 -10.77 32.15
CA PHE A 203 18.08 -10.83 32.66
C PHE A 203 17.15 -11.55 31.68
N ASP A 204 16.45 -12.59 32.13
CA ASP A 204 15.36 -13.24 31.39
C ASP A 204 14.05 -13.00 32.15
N PHE A 205 13.33 -11.98 31.69
CA PHE A 205 12.06 -11.52 32.25
C PHE A 205 10.93 -12.52 32.06
N ALA A 206 10.98 -13.33 30.99
CA ALA A 206 9.94 -14.32 30.69
C ALA A 206 10.01 -15.52 31.65
N LYS A 207 11.22 -15.98 31.98
CA LYS A 207 11.43 -17.08 32.93
C LYS A 207 11.64 -16.64 34.37
N GLY A 208 11.72 -15.33 34.63
CA GLY A 208 11.93 -14.80 35.97
C GLY A 208 13.29 -15.20 36.55
N LEU A 209 14.36 -15.09 35.74
CA LEU A 209 15.72 -15.46 36.13
C LEU A 209 16.76 -14.38 35.82
N ILE A 210 17.86 -14.43 36.58
CA ILE A 210 19.08 -13.64 36.39
C ILE A 210 20.21 -14.65 36.16
N ASP A 211 20.81 -14.63 34.98
CA ASP A 211 21.89 -15.54 34.60
C ASP A 211 23.26 -14.86 34.65
N LYS A 212 24.32 -15.66 34.74
CA LYS A 212 25.73 -15.20 34.78
C LYS A 212 26.04 -14.23 35.94
N VAL A 213 25.44 -14.43 37.11
CA VAL A 213 25.81 -13.68 38.33
C VAL A 213 27.15 -14.19 38.84
N LYS A 214 28.21 -13.40 38.65
CA LYS A 214 29.56 -13.77 39.07
C LYS A 214 29.81 -13.45 40.54
N VAL A 215 30.24 -14.47 41.29
CA VAL A 215 30.57 -14.36 42.71
C VAL A 215 32.00 -14.80 42.92
N LYS A 216 32.78 -13.95 43.58
CA LYS A 216 34.18 -14.18 43.93
C LYS A 216 34.29 -14.74 45.34
N PHE A 217 34.99 -15.86 45.46
CA PHE A 217 35.33 -16.54 46.71
C PHE A 217 36.81 -16.28 47.00
N THR A 218 37.12 -15.57 48.08
CA THR A 218 38.50 -15.17 48.42
C THR A 218 38.96 -15.85 49.71
N LYS A 219 40.19 -16.37 49.72
CA LYS A 219 40.87 -16.92 50.92
C LYS A 219 42.37 -16.70 50.78
N ASN A 220 43.02 -16.20 51.83
CA ASN A 220 44.47 -15.91 51.87
C ASN A 220 44.98 -15.15 50.62
N ASN A 221 44.25 -14.10 50.19
CA ASN A 221 44.53 -13.29 49.00
C ASN A 221 44.44 -13.99 47.63
N GLU A 222 44.13 -15.28 47.58
CA GLU A 222 43.76 -15.99 46.35
C GLU A 222 42.23 -16.01 46.18
N TYR A 223 41.75 -16.15 44.94
CA TYR A 223 40.31 -16.18 44.67
C TYR A 223 39.89 -17.11 43.52
N LYS A 224 38.62 -17.53 43.56
CA LYS A 224 37.93 -18.23 42.47
C LYS A 224 36.59 -17.58 42.20
N VAL A 225 36.26 -17.35 40.92
CA VAL A 225 34.98 -16.76 40.50
C VAL A 225 34.08 -17.85 39.95
N ILE A 226 32.82 -17.86 40.39
CA ILE A 226 31.80 -18.80 39.93
C ILE A 226 30.58 -18.03 39.42
N SER A 227 30.05 -18.45 38.28
CA SER A 227 28.84 -17.88 37.68
C SER A 227 27.60 -18.64 38.16
N PHE A 228 26.64 -17.91 38.72
CA PHE A 228 25.36 -18.43 39.20
C PHE A 228 24.19 -18.01 38.30
N THR A 229 23.18 -18.87 38.26
CA THR A 229 21.85 -18.58 37.73
C THR A 229 20.87 -18.46 38.89
N LEU A 230 20.33 -17.27 39.10
CA LEU A 230 19.35 -16.99 40.15
C LEU A 230 17.93 -17.06 39.55
N THR A 231 17.00 -17.70 40.25
CA THR A 231 15.66 -18.02 39.74
C THR A 231 14.57 -17.69 40.75
N GLY A 232 13.32 -17.62 40.31
CA GLY A 232 12.17 -17.45 41.21
C GLY A 232 11.73 -15.99 41.39
N PHE A 233 12.09 -15.12 40.44
CA PHE A 233 11.61 -13.73 40.36
C PHE A 233 10.30 -13.65 39.57
N LYS A 234 9.59 -12.53 39.68
CA LYS A 234 8.33 -12.29 39.00
C LYS A 234 8.52 -12.35 37.48
N THR A 235 7.80 -13.26 36.82
CA THR A 235 7.76 -13.37 35.37
C THR A 235 6.89 -12.26 34.77
N SER A 236 7.28 -11.72 33.62
CA SER A 236 6.37 -10.92 32.81
C SER A 236 5.25 -11.80 32.25
N GLU A 237 3.99 -11.38 32.40
CA GLU A 237 2.85 -12.07 31.77
C GLU A 237 3.04 -12.11 30.24
N LYS A 238 2.93 -13.31 29.65
CA LYS A 238 2.91 -13.47 28.20
C LYS A 238 1.58 -12.95 27.68
N VAL A 239 1.58 -11.76 27.09
CA VAL A 239 0.40 -11.18 26.44
C VAL A 239 0.19 -11.92 25.12
N ILE A 240 -0.89 -12.68 25.02
CA ILE A 240 -1.29 -13.34 23.76
C ILE A 240 -2.05 -12.30 22.94
N ASN A 241 -1.38 -11.73 21.93
CA ASN A 241 -2.02 -10.78 21.00
C ASN A 241 -2.93 -11.53 20.03
N ASN A 242 -4.24 -11.37 20.18
CA ASN A 242 -5.22 -12.09 19.34
C ASN A 242 -5.46 -11.42 17.98
N LYS A 243 -4.85 -10.27 17.69
CA LYS A 243 -5.01 -9.57 16.40
C LYS A 243 -4.60 -10.42 15.20
N GLU A 244 -3.67 -11.36 15.37
CA GLU A 244 -3.22 -12.26 14.31
C GLU A 244 -4.34 -13.13 13.73
N ARG A 245 -5.29 -13.55 14.58
CA ARG A 245 -6.42 -14.39 14.18
C ARG A 245 -7.68 -13.61 13.79
N TYR A 246 -7.68 -12.28 13.97
CA TYR A 246 -8.84 -11.43 13.69
C TYR A 246 -9.22 -11.42 12.20
N ILE A 247 -8.22 -11.26 11.32
CA ILE A 247 -8.43 -11.20 9.86
C ILE A 247 -7.53 -12.23 9.17
N LYS A 248 -8.13 -12.99 8.25
CA LYS A 248 -7.45 -14.02 7.44
C LYS A 248 -7.76 -13.81 5.95
N GLU A 249 -6.84 -14.29 5.11
CA GLU A 249 -7.10 -14.40 3.68
C GLU A 249 -8.20 -15.42 3.41
N LYS A 250 -9.13 -15.07 2.52
CA LYS A 250 -10.03 -16.05 1.94
C LYS A 250 -9.27 -16.97 1.00
N THR A 251 -9.65 -18.24 0.97
CA THR A 251 -9.12 -19.22 0.01
C THR A 251 -9.49 -18.87 -1.42
N GLU A 252 -10.70 -18.35 -1.63
CA GLU A 252 -11.21 -17.94 -2.94
C GLU A 252 -11.91 -16.59 -2.87
N ILE A 253 -11.72 -15.79 -3.92
CA ILE A 253 -12.45 -14.54 -4.08
C ILE A 253 -13.90 -14.82 -4.46
N ASN A 254 -14.81 -14.04 -3.88
CA ASN A 254 -16.23 -14.11 -4.24
C ASN A 254 -16.45 -13.82 -5.73
N ASP A 255 -17.34 -14.57 -6.37
CA ASP A 255 -17.61 -14.48 -7.82
C ASP A 255 -17.96 -13.07 -8.30
N LYS A 256 -18.56 -12.25 -7.43
CA LYS A 256 -18.91 -10.84 -7.71
C LYS A 256 -17.69 -9.96 -8.03
N PHE A 257 -16.48 -10.37 -7.62
CA PHE A 257 -15.24 -9.63 -7.89
C PHE A 257 -14.41 -10.22 -9.02
N LYS A 258 -14.68 -11.47 -9.45
CA LYS A 258 -13.87 -12.15 -10.49
C LYS A 258 -13.84 -11.38 -11.81
N GLY A 259 -14.94 -10.71 -12.15
CA GLY A 259 -15.02 -9.90 -13.37
C GLY A 259 -14.57 -8.45 -13.23
N LEU A 260 -14.21 -7.99 -12.02
CA LEU A 260 -13.75 -6.62 -11.77
C LEU A 260 -12.21 -6.53 -11.91
N TYR A 261 -11.73 -5.40 -12.42
CA TYR A 261 -10.29 -5.10 -12.43
C TYR A 261 -9.80 -4.70 -11.02
N PRO A 262 -8.63 -5.20 -10.58
CA PRO A 262 -8.02 -4.86 -9.30
C PRO A 262 -7.94 -3.37 -9.01
N SER A 263 -7.56 -2.55 -9.99
CA SER A 263 -7.39 -1.12 -9.78
C SER A 263 -8.70 -0.41 -9.41
N LEU A 264 -9.82 -0.79 -10.04
CA LEU A 264 -11.13 -0.23 -9.74
C LEU A 264 -11.47 -0.54 -8.28
N VAL A 265 -11.25 -1.78 -7.87
CA VAL A 265 -11.48 -2.22 -6.48
C VAL A 265 -10.56 -1.49 -5.52
N ALA A 266 -9.29 -1.31 -5.87
CA ALA A 266 -8.30 -0.60 -5.06
C ALA A 266 -8.72 0.84 -4.78
N PHE A 267 -9.00 1.63 -5.82
CA PHE A 267 -9.42 3.02 -5.68
C PHE A 267 -10.73 3.16 -4.91
N MET A 268 -11.70 2.28 -5.15
CA MET A 268 -12.99 2.33 -4.46
C MET A 268 -12.90 1.91 -2.98
N LEU A 269 -12.03 0.94 -2.63
CA LEU A 269 -11.77 0.59 -1.23
C LEU A 269 -11.12 1.75 -0.47
N MET A 270 -10.15 2.43 -1.09
CA MET A 270 -9.53 3.61 -0.47
C MET A 270 -10.53 4.77 -0.34
N TYR A 271 -11.38 5.00 -1.35
CA TYR A 271 -12.47 5.96 -1.28
C TYR A 271 -13.45 5.65 -0.13
N ALA A 272 -13.77 4.38 0.09
CA ALA A 272 -14.65 3.96 1.19
C ALA A 272 -14.04 4.23 2.58
N GLU A 273 -12.71 4.17 2.72
CA GLU A 273 -11.98 4.47 3.96
C GLU A 273 -11.84 5.98 4.24
N ASP A 274 -11.74 6.83 3.20
CA ASP A 274 -11.49 8.27 3.34
C ASP A 274 -12.06 9.09 2.16
N SER A 275 -13.38 9.11 2.03
CA SER A 275 -14.07 9.68 0.86
C SER A 275 -13.70 11.14 0.58
N GLN A 276 -13.50 11.95 1.62
CA GLN A 276 -13.14 13.36 1.49
C GLN A 276 -11.78 13.55 0.80
N SER A 277 -10.77 12.77 1.19
CA SER A 277 -9.45 12.89 0.57
C SER A 277 -9.45 12.43 -0.90
N TYR A 278 -10.13 11.33 -1.22
CA TYR A 278 -10.12 10.81 -2.60
C TYR A 278 -11.00 11.62 -3.54
N LYS A 279 -12.09 12.22 -3.06
CA LYS A 279 -12.91 13.13 -3.86
C LYS A 279 -12.12 14.32 -4.40
N SER A 280 -11.06 14.74 -3.71
CA SER A 280 -10.17 15.81 -4.19
C SER A 280 -9.35 15.43 -5.43
N LEU A 281 -9.25 14.14 -5.76
CA LEU A 281 -8.54 13.64 -6.94
C LEU A 281 -9.40 13.69 -8.21
N GLU A 282 -10.71 13.90 -8.07
CA GLU A 282 -11.65 13.89 -9.19
C GLU A 282 -11.43 15.06 -10.16
N GLN A 283 -11.60 14.76 -11.44
CA GLN A 283 -11.68 15.75 -12.50
C GLN A 283 -13.04 16.45 -12.46
N LYS A 284 -13.03 17.79 -12.49
CA LYS A 284 -14.28 18.57 -12.58
C LYS A 284 -15.00 18.34 -13.91
N GLY A 285 -16.33 18.30 -13.85
CA GLY A 285 -17.20 18.25 -15.03
C GLY A 285 -18.04 16.99 -15.12
N LYS A 286 -18.60 16.71 -16.30
CA LYS A 286 -19.43 15.53 -16.57
C LYS A 286 -18.53 14.30 -16.80
N THR A 287 -18.01 13.74 -15.71
CA THR A 287 -17.07 12.61 -15.72
C THR A 287 -17.54 11.50 -14.79
N ILE A 288 -17.07 10.27 -15.01
CA ILE A 288 -17.33 9.13 -14.11
C ILE A 288 -16.38 9.23 -12.90
N GLY A 289 -16.88 9.73 -11.78
CA GLY A 289 -16.17 9.84 -10.50
C GLY A 289 -16.44 8.69 -9.53
N PHE A 290 -15.88 8.79 -8.33
CA PHE A 290 -16.06 7.83 -7.23
C PHE A 290 -17.52 7.68 -6.81
N ASP A 291 -18.28 8.78 -6.71
CA ASP A 291 -19.68 8.75 -6.29
C ASP A 291 -20.56 7.89 -7.23
N GLU A 292 -20.27 7.93 -8.54
CA GLU A 292 -20.99 7.14 -9.55
C GLU A 292 -20.66 5.64 -9.49
N LEU A 293 -19.53 5.28 -8.89
CA LEU A 293 -19.02 3.91 -8.81
C LEU A 293 -19.28 3.27 -7.44
N ASN A 294 -19.48 4.08 -6.40
CA ASN A 294 -19.69 3.66 -5.01
C ASN A 294 -21.03 2.94 -4.81
N TYR A 295 -22.06 3.32 -5.58
CA TYR A 295 -23.40 2.73 -5.51
C TYR A 295 -23.71 1.87 -6.74
N PRO A 296 -24.71 0.96 -6.65
CA PRO A 296 -25.21 0.25 -7.82
C PRO A 296 -25.66 1.22 -8.92
N ASN A 297 -24.85 1.36 -9.96
CA ASN A 297 -25.12 2.25 -11.08
C ASN A 297 -25.38 1.43 -12.34
N LYS A 298 -26.65 1.32 -12.71
CA LYS A 298 -27.09 0.50 -13.85
C LYS A 298 -26.73 1.09 -15.22
N ASP A 299 -26.26 2.33 -15.27
CA ASP A 299 -25.80 2.96 -16.52
C ASP A 299 -24.33 2.60 -16.83
N LEU A 300 -23.61 2.07 -15.84
CA LEU A 300 -22.21 1.66 -15.96
C LEU A 300 -22.05 0.14 -15.76
N PHE A 301 -22.83 -0.45 -14.88
CA PHE A 301 -22.69 -1.86 -14.49
C PHE A 301 -23.96 -2.66 -14.74
N GLY A 302 -23.79 -3.97 -14.93
CA GLY A 302 -24.88 -4.95 -14.94
C GLY A 302 -25.59 -5.04 -13.59
N SER A 303 -26.74 -5.72 -13.57
CA SER A 303 -27.59 -5.86 -12.36
C SER A 303 -26.89 -6.49 -11.17
N ASP A 304 -25.85 -7.28 -11.42
CA ASP A 304 -25.17 -8.07 -10.41
C ASP A 304 -24.09 -7.29 -9.67
N TYR A 305 -23.75 -6.08 -10.14
CA TYR A 305 -22.84 -5.18 -9.44
C TYR A 305 -23.56 -4.49 -8.28
N GLN A 306 -23.05 -4.69 -7.07
CA GLN A 306 -23.66 -4.19 -5.84
C GLN A 306 -23.01 -2.93 -5.27
N GLY A 307 -22.07 -2.33 -6.01
CA GLY A 307 -21.25 -1.22 -5.50
C GLY A 307 -20.06 -1.71 -4.65
N ILE A 308 -19.02 -0.88 -4.57
CA ILE A 308 -17.88 -1.10 -3.67
C ILE A 308 -17.95 -0.02 -2.59
N ASN A 309 -18.20 -0.44 -1.35
CA ASN A 309 -18.37 0.42 -0.19
C ASN A 309 -17.61 -0.13 1.04
N GLN A 310 -17.81 0.46 2.21
CA GLN A 310 -17.10 0.06 3.45
C GLN A 310 -17.30 -1.41 3.86
N VAL A 311 -18.40 -2.04 3.44
CA VAL A 311 -18.68 -3.45 3.73
C VAL A 311 -17.94 -4.38 2.76
N THR A 312 -17.53 -3.88 1.59
CA THR A 312 -16.86 -4.67 0.54
C THR A 312 -15.57 -5.32 1.02
N LYS A 313 -14.80 -4.70 1.93
CA LYS A 313 -13.61 -5.33 2.51
C LYS A 313 -13.91 -6.66 3.23
N LYS A 314 -15.10 -6.80 3.82
CA LYS A 314 -15.57 -8.05 4.46
C LYS A 314 -15.92 -9.15 3.45
N LEU A 315 -16.12 -8.80 2.19
CA LEU A 315 -16.33 -9.79 1.13
C LEU A 315 -14.99 -10.34 0.60
N LEU A 316 -13.90 -9.60 0.76
CA LEU A 316 -12.56 -9.95 0.30
C LEU A 316 -11.73 -10.75 1.32
N LEU A 317 -12.04 -10.63 2.61
CA LEU A 317 -11.29 -11.24 3.72
C LEU A 317 -12.21 -11.98 4.69
N ASP A 318 -11.66 -12.92 5.45
CA ASP A 318 -12.37 -13.63 6.51
C ASP A 318 -12.12 -12.98 7.87
N TYR A 319 -13.20 -12.68 8.58
CA TYR A 319 -13.19 -12.00 9.87
C TYR A 319 -13.65 -12.94 10.98
N ASP A 320 -12.93 -12.94 12.11
CA ASP A 320 -13.41 -13.51 13.37
C ASP A 320 -14.35 -12.50 14.05
N TYR A 321 -15.66 -12.77 13.98
CA TYR A 321 -16.70 -11.89 14.49
C TYR A 321 -16.70 -11.74 16.01
N GLU A 322 -16.13 -12.67 16.77
CA GLU A 322 -15.99 -12.47 18.21
C GLU A 322 -14.88 -11.46 18.52
N LEU A 323 -13.82 -11.46 17.71
CA LEU A 323 -12.71 -10.51 17.84
C LEU A 323 -13.02 -9.13 17.26
N SER A 324 -14.01 -8.99 16.37
CA SER A 324 -14.48 -7.68 15.90
C SER A 324 -15.12 -6.82 17.00
N LYS A 325 -15.43 -7.42 18.16
CA LYS A 325 -15.87 -6.69 19.36
C LYS A 325 -14.71 -6.05 20.13
N LEU A 326 -13.47 -6.48 19.86
CA LEU A 326 -12.26 -6.04 20.54
C LEU A 326 -11.38 -5.17 19.65
N TYR A 327 -11.39 -5.43 18.34
CA TYR A 327 -10.50 -4.81 17.37
C TYR A 327 -11.24 -4.08 16.26
N LYS A 328 -10.59 -3.05 15.74
CA LYS A 328 -10.96 -2.32 14.53
C LYS A 328 -9.84 -2.42 13.51
N ASP A 329 -10.20 -2.29 12.24
CA ASP A 329 -9.28 -2.37 11.13
C ASP A 329 -9.48 -1.24 10.12
N LYS A 330 -8.37 -0.79 9.55
CA LYS A 330 -8.33 0.24 8.51
C LYS A 330 -7.36 -0.19 7.42
N ILE A 331 -7.77 -0.06 6.15
CA ILE A 331 -6.85 -0.21 5.03
C ILE A 331 -5.97 1.04 4.98
N THR A 332 -4.66 0.88 5.12
CA THR A 332 -3.69 1.98 5.11
C THR A 332 -3.04 2.16 3.75
N GLU A 333 -2.76 1.06 3.06
CA GLU A 333 -2.18 1.06 1.73
C GLU A 333 -2.76 -0.08 0.89
N ILE A 334 -2.82 0.12 -0.42
CA ILE A 334 -3.24 -0.90 -1.40
C ILE A 334 -2.19 -1.01 -2.50
N LYS A 335 -1.99 -2.23 -2.98
CA LYS A 335 -1.31 -2.55 -4.25
C LYS A 335 -2.30 -3.18 -5.21
N TYR A 336 -2.11 -2.99 -6.51
CA TYR A 336 -2.94 -3.65 -7.52
C TYR A 336 -2.14 -3.98 -8.77
N ASP A 337 -2.58 -4.98 -9.51
CA ASP A 337 -1.96 -5.41 -10.76
C ASP A 337 -3.04 -5.86 -11.75
N ASP A 338 -3.39 -4.99 -12.69
CA ASP A 338 -4.38 -5.29 -13.74
C ASP A 338 -3.81 -6.21 -14.85
N ILE A 339 -2.49 -6.38 -14.90
CA ILE A 339 -1.80 -7.29 -15.84
C ILE A 339 -2.02 -8.73 -15.38
N ASN A 340 -1.92 -8.97 -14.07
CA ASN A 340 -1.99 -10.30 -13.47
C ASN A 340 -3.30 -10.61 -12.74
N GLY A 341 -4.15 -9.61 -12.49
CA GLY A 341 -5.44 -9.79 -11.81
C GLY A 341 -5.30 -10.01 -10.31
N THR A 342 -4.45 -9.21 -9.65
CA THR A 342 -4.18 -9.31 -8.20
C THR A 342 -4.37 -7.99 -7.46
N LEU A 343 -4.92 -8.05 -6.25
CA LEU A 343 -5.12 -6.92 -5.34
C LEU A 343 -4.44 -7.25 -4.01
N GLY A 344 -3.67 -6.34 -3.46
CA GLY A 344 -3.14 -6.50 -2.11
C GLY A 344 -3.55 -5.39 -1.17
N LEU A 345 -3.88 -5.76 0.06
CA LEU A 345 -4.36 -4.86 1.10
C LEU A 345 -3.36 -4.85 2.26
N LYS A 346 -2.93 -3.67 2.69
CA LYS A 346 -2.18 -3.48 3.94
C LYS A 346 -3.15 -2.91 4.96
N ILE A 347 -3.40 -3.67 6.02
CA ILE A 347 -4.44 -3.39 7.01
C ILE A 347 -3.80 -3.19 8.37
N GLU A 348 -4.08 -2.04 8.97
CA GLU A 348 -3.77 -1.76 10.37
C GLU A 348 -4.90 -2.30 11.25
N ILE A 349 -4.56 -3.11 12.25
CA ILE A 349 -5.46 -3.67 13.26
C ILE A 349 -5.10 -3.05 14.60
N SER A 350 -6.06 -2.36 15.20
CA SER A 350 -5.92 -1.68 16.49
C SER A 350 -7.05 -2.05 17.44
N ASN A 351 -6.86 -1.76 18.73
CA ASN A 351 -7.92 -1.95 19.73
C ASN A 351 -9.05 -0.94 19.47
N ILE A 352 -10.30 -1.37 19.66
CA ILE A 352 -11.42 -0.41 19.74
C ILE A 352 -11.25 0.46 20.98
N GLU A 353 -11.01 -0.19 22.12
CA GLU A 353 -10.76 0.42 23.43
C GLU A 353 -9.57 -0.24 24.12
N ASN A 354 -8.83 0.56 24.89
CA ASN A 354 -7.77 0.06 25.76
C ASN A 354 -8.38 -0.43 27.07
N THR A 355 -8.58 -1.74 27.17
CA THR A 355 -9.05 -2.43 28.37
C THR A 355 -7.89 -3.22 28.98
N PRO A 356 -7.94 -3.68 30.25
CA PRO A 356 -6.89 -4.53 30.80
C PRO A 356 -6.55 -5.78 29.96
N LYS A 357 -7.50 -6.26 29.13
CA LYS A 357 -7.31 -7.38 28.20
C LYS A 357 -6.55 -7.00 26.92
N THR A 358 -6.61 -5.74 26.50
CA THR A 358 -6.11 -5.25 25.20
C THR A 358 -5.00 -4.20 25.32
N GLU A 359 -4.85 -3.57 26.48
CA GLU A 359 -3.91 -2.45 26.75
C GLU A 359 -2.45 -2.82 26.47
N LYS A 360 -2.08 -4.08 26.68
CA LYS A 360 -0.72 -4.57 26.44
C LYS A 360 -0.50 -5.04 24.99
N GLU A 361 -1.53 -5.03 24.14
CA GLU A 361 -1.43 -5.46 22.76
C GLU A 361 -1.20 -4.29 21.81
N SER A 362 -0.03 -4.22 21.18
CA SER A 362 0.29 -3.20 20.17
C SER A 362 -0.57 -3.32 18.91
N VAL A 363 -0.58 -2.24 18.13
CA VAL A 363 -1.11 -2.21 16.76
C VAL A 363 -0.38 -3.27 15.91
N LEU A 364 -1.13 -3.98 15.06
CA LEU A 364 -0.61 -4.98 14.14
C LEU A 364 -0.88 -4.53 12.70
N ILE A 365 0.11 -4.60 11.82
CA ILE A 365 -0.06 -4.38 10.39
C ILE A 365 0.02 -5.73 9.69
N LYS A 366 -1.01 -6.08 8.92
CA LYS A 366 -1.04 -7.31 8.11
C LYS A 366 -1.18 -6.97 6.64
N GLU A 367 -0.45 -7.70 5.82
CA GLU A 367 -0.56 -7.65 4.36
C GLU A 367 -1.33 -8.87 3.88
N PHE A 368 -2.26 -8.64 2.94
CA PHE A 368 -3.07 -9.66 2.29
C PHE A 368 -2.86 -9.55 0.77
N ASN A 369 -2.81 -10.69 0.07
CA ASN A 369 -2.66 -10.74 -1.38
C ASN A 369 -3.74 -11.61 -2.03
N ILE A 370 -4.72 -10.95 -2.63
CA ILE A 370 -5.91 -11.56 -3.18
C ILE A 370 -5.73 -11.73 -4.69
N LYS A 371 -5.92 -12.96 -5.16
CA LYS A 371 -5.83 -13.33 -6.58
C LYS A 371 -7.22 -13.64 -7.15
N GLY A 372 -7.31 -13.70 -8.47
CA GLY A 372 -8.52 -14.18 -9.17
C GLY A 372 -9.44 -13.07 -9.67
N PHE A 373 -8.98 -11.82 -9.70
CA PHE A 373 -9.67 -10.73 -10.38
C PHE A 373 -9.48 -10.81 -11.90
N ARG A 374 -10.23 -9.98 -12.63
CA ARG A 374 -10.05 -9.83 -14.07
C ARG A 374 -8.67 -9.24 -14.37
N LYS A 375 -8.07 -9.70 -15.47
CA LYS A 375 -6.82 -9.19 -15.99
C LYS A 375 -6.95 -8.76 -17.44
N ILE A 376 -6.09 -7.84 -17.87
CA ILE A 376 -6.04 -7.39 -19.26
C ILE A 376 -5.54 -8.51 -20.17
N ASN A 377 -6.16 -8.63 -21.34
CA ASN A 377 -5.75 -9.53 -22.39
C ASN A 377 -4.95 -8.79 -23.47
N PHE A 378 -3.63 -8.87 -23.40
CA PHE A 378 -2.72 -8.27 -24.38
C PHE A 378 -2.66 -9.02 -25.72
N LYS A 379 -3.18 -10.25 -25.78
CA LYS A 379 -3.13 -11.09 -26.99
C LYS A 379 -4.39 -10.99 -27.84
N ASN A 380 -5.53 -10.67 -27.23
CA ASN A 380 -6.82 -10.59 -27.89
C ASN A 380 -7.58 -9.38 -27.37
N GLU A 381 -7.65 -8.34 -28.20
CA GLU A 381 -8.26 -7.04 -27.90
C GLU A 381 -9.75 -7.18 -27.54
N ASP A 382 -10.50 -8.03 -28.25
CA ASP A 382 -11.95 -8.25 -28.07
C ASP A 382 -12.32 -8.94 -26.74
N LYS A 383 -11.32 -9.46 -26.02
CA LYS A 383 -11.52 -10.02 -24.67
C LYS A 383 -11.39 -8.96 -23.57
N ASN A 384 -10.98 -7.75 -23.91
CA ASN A 384 -11.00 -6.61 -23.00
C ASN A 384 -12.35 -5.91 -23.09
N VAL A 385 -12.71 -5.20 -22.02
CA VAL A 385 -14.01 -4.53 -21.96
C VAL A 385 -14.02 -3.17 -22.66
N LEU A 386 -12.85 -2.57 -22.89
CA LEU A 386 -12.70 -1.21 -23.38
C LEU A 386 -12.54 -1.22 -24.90
N SER A 387 -13.41 -0.50 -25.61
CA SER A 387 -13.35 -0.34 -27.07
C SER A 387 -13.50 1.13 -27.45
N PHE A 388 -12.86 1.52 -28.56
CA PHE A 388 -12.89 2.88 -29.10
C PHE A 388 -13.50 2.88 -30.49
N ILE A 389 -14.31 3.91 -30.76
CA ILE A 389 -14.94 4.10 -32.06
C ILE A 389 -14.85 5.55 -32.50
N LEU A 390 -14.46 5.75 -33.77
CA LEU A 390 -14.60 7.02 -34.47
C LEU A 390 -15.78 6.91 -35.44
N LEU A 391 -16.85 7.67 -35.17
CA LEU A 391 -18.05 7.62 -36.00
C LEU A 391 -17.79 8.17 -37.41
N GLN A 392 -18.48 7.61 -38.40
CA GLN A 392 -18.40 8.03 -39.79
C GLN A 392 -18.68 9.53 -39.98
N ASN A 393 -19.68 10.08 -39.28
CA ASN A 393 -20.00 11.51 -39.36
C ASN A 393 -18.88 12.39 -38.81
N SER A 394 -18.21 11.96 -37.75
CA SER A 394 -17.05 12.66 -37.19
C SER A 394 -15.88 12.62 -38.17
N LEU A 395 -15.59 11.47 -38.78
CA LEU A 395 -14.57 11.37 -39.83
C LEU A 395 -14.92 12.23 -41.04
N LYS A 396 -16.19 12.29 -41.45
CA LYS A 396 -16.67 13.19 -42.51
C LYS A 396 -16.43 14.67 -42.16
N GLU A 397 -16.71 15.09 -40.93
CA GLU A 397 -16.42 16.45 -40.45
C GLU A 397 -14.91 16.74 -40.51
N MET A 398 -14.07 15.82 -40.03
CA MET A 398 -12.60 15.93 -40.08
C MET A 398 -12.07 16.05 -41.52
N ALA A 399 -12.66 15.27 -42.44
CA ALA A 399 -12.26 15.21 -43.84
C ALA A 399 -12.72 16.42 -44.66
N GLN A 400 -13.90 16.99 -44.39
CA GLN A 400 -14.46 18.09 -45.18
C GLN A 400 -14.17 19.48 -44.60
N LYS A 401 -14.00 19.58 -43.27
CA LYS A 401 -13.88 20.86 -42.54
C LYS A 401 -12.73 20.88 -41.54
N GLY A 402 -12.23 19.72 -41.11
CA GLY A 402 -11.22 19.60 -40.06
C GLY A 402 -9.79 19.39 -40.58
N SER A 403 -8.98 18.74 -39.73
CA SER A 403 -7.53 18.62 -39.89
C SER A 403 -7.12 17.73 -41.07
N LEU A 404 -8.01 16.88 -41.58
CA LEU A 404 -7.73 15.98 -42.71
C LEU A 404 -8.01 16.63 -44.07
N LYS A 405 -8.73 17.75 -44.13
CA LYS A 405 -9.17 18.37 -45.39
C LYS A 405 -8.01 18.63 -46.35
N LYS A 406 -6.99 19.37 -45.91
CA LYS A 406 -5.85 19.74 -46.75
C LYS A 406 -5.05 18.52 -47.22
N THR A 407 -4.91 17.51 -46.35
CA THR A 407 -4.25 16.26 -46.68
C THR A 407 -5.03 15.51 -47.75
N ILE A 408 -6.36 15.44 -47.66
CA ILE A 408 -7.17 14.76 -48.68
C ILE A 408 -7.12 15.54 -49.99
N GLU A 409 -7.25 16.87 -49.95
CA GLU A 409 -7.17 17.74 -51.14
C GLU A 409 -5.82 17.64 -51.85
N SER A 410 -4.70 17.44 -51.14
CA SER A 410 -3.40 17.22 -51.78
C SER A 410 -3.27 15.81 -52.38
N LEU A 411 -3.99 14.82 -51.87
CA LEU A 411 -3.96 13.45 -52.38
C LEU A 411 -4.87 13.24 -53.60
N LYS A 412 -5.99 13.97 -53.73
CA LYS A 412 -6.92 13.85 -54.88
C LYS A 412 -6.21 13.99 -56.25
N PRO A 413 -5.35 14.99 -56.50
CA PRO A 413 -4.71 15.22 -57.81
C PRO A 413 -3.61 14.22 -58.16
N HIS A 414 -2.99 13.58 -57.16
CA HIS A 414 -1.85 12.68 -57.35
C HIS A 414 -2.29 11.22 -57.67
N ASN A 415 -3.59 10.97 -57.81
CA ASN A 415 -4.19 9.67 -58.11
C ASN A 415 -3.71 8.53 -57.16
N GLN A 416 -3.33 8.88 -55.92
CA GLN A 416 -2.85 7.95 -54.90
C GLN A 416 -4.00 7.20 -54.21
N TYR A 417 -4.84 6.55 -55.01
CA TYR A 417 -5.97 5.77 -54.53
C TYR A 417 -5.53 4.38 -54.07
N GLY A 418 -6.15 3.86 -53.01
CA GLY A 418 -5.84 2.52 -52.47
C GLY A 418 -4.50 2.40 -51.73
N VAL A 419 -3.73 3.49 -51.62
CA VAL A 419 -2.46 3.51 -50.91
C VAL A 419 -2.67 3.90 -49.46
N LYS A 420 -2.13 3.10 -48.54
CA LYS A 420 -2.12 3.39 -47.11
C LYS A 420 -0.98 4.35 -46.78
N ILE A 421 -1.31 5.60 -46.50
CA ILE A 421 -0.35 6.69 -46.34
C ILE A 421 -0.16 6.98 -44.84
N PRO A 422 1.06 6.84 -44.30
CA PRO A 422 1.34 7.20 -42.91
C PRO A 422 1.24 8.71 -42.71
N LEU A 423 0.58 9.12 -41.63
CA LEU A 423 0.50 10.50 -41.16
C LEU A 423 1.47 10.69 -39.99
N GLU A 424 2.76 10.47 -40.26
CA GLU A 424 3.83 10.36 -39.24
C GLU A 424 4.23 11.68 -38.56
N GLN A 425 3.78 12.85 -39.07
CA GLN A 425 4.08 14.16 -38.45
C GLN A 425 2.85 15.06 -38.40
N THR A 426 1.97 14.82 -37.42
CA THR A 426 0.87 15.73 -37.06
C THR A 426 1.26 16.74 -35.99
N THR A 427 2.55 16.95 -35.74
CA THR A 427 3.05 18.08 -34.96
C THR A 427 2.74 19.37 -35.71
N GLY A 428 1.58 19.96 -35.42
CA GLY A 428 1.10 21.22 -36.02
C GLY A 428 -0.24 21.13 -36.76
N THR A 429 -0.76 19.93 -37.08
CA THR A 429 -2.06 19.80 -37.78
C THR A 429 -3.26 19.74 -36.84
N GLY A 430 -3.05 19.49 -35.55
CA GLY A 430 -4.14 19.27 -34.59
C GLY A 430 -4.89 17.95 -34.77
N LEU A 431 -4.41 17.04 -35.65
CA LEU A 431 -5.13 15.80 -35.96
C LEU A 431 -5.31 14.90 -34.74
N LYS A 432 -4.26 14.70 -33.91
CA LYS A 432 -4.39 13.92 -32.66
C LYS A 432 -5.40 14.55 -31.70
N ASP A 433 -5.41 15.88 -31.58
CA ASP A 433 -6.38 16.60 -30.75
C ASP A 433 -7.81 16.41 -31.27
N GLU A 434 -8.00 16.46 -32.59
CA GLU A 434 -9.30 16.27 -33.23
C GLU A 434 -9.80 14.82 -33.14
N ILE A 435 -8.92 13.83 -33.39
CA ILE A 435 -9.24 12.40 -33.16
C ILE A 435 -9.63 12.19 -31.70
N PHE A 436 -8.82 12.66 -30.75
CA PHE A 436 -9.08 12.50 -29.33
C PHE A 436 -10.42 13.11 -28.90
N LYS A 437 -10.79 14.25 -29.50
CA LYS A 437 -12.06 14.92 -29.27
C LYS A 437 -13.27 14.16 -29.79
N TYR A 438 -13.15 13.47 -30.93
CA TYR A 438 -14.26 12.75 -31.56
C TYR A 438 -14.34 11.28 -31.19
N LEU A 439 -13.31 10.74 -30.54
CA LEU A 439 -13.27 9.34 -30.14
C LEU A 439 -14.33 9.06 -29.06
N LEU A 440 -15.19 8.10 -29.34
CA LEU A 440 -16.15 7.57 -28.40
C LEU A 440 -15.63 6.26 -27.82
N ILE A 441 -16.12 5.95 -26.63
CA ILE A 441 -15.74 4.78 -25.86
C ILE A 441 -16.98 3.95 -25.63
N ASN A 442 -16.85 2.66 -25.91
CA ASN A 442 -17.86 1.67 -25.59
C ASN A 442 -17.27 0.66 -24.60
N ILE A 443 -18.12 0.18 -23.69
CA ILE A 443 -17.75 -0.80 -22.68
C ILE A 443 -18.57 -2.06 -22.91
N PHE A 444 -17.91 -3.15 -23.32
CA PHE A 444 -18.53 -4.43 -23.63
C PHE A 444 -17.96 -5.55 -22.77
N ASP A 445 -18.76 -6.10 -21.87
CA ASP A 445 -18.37 -7.25 -21.07
C ASP A 445 -19.07 -8.54 -21.52
N ASN A 446 -18.42 -9.26 -22.43
CA ASN A 446 -18.92 -10.53 -22.94
C ASN A 446 -18.55 -11.75 -22.06
N SER A 447 -17.73 -11.57 -21.02
CA SER A 447 -17.19 -12.70 -20.23
C SER A 447 -17.83 -12.85 -18.86
N TYR A 448 -17.96 -11.74 -18.12
CA TYR A 448 -18.50 -11.74 -16.76
C TYR A 448 -19.79 -10.92 -16.63
N HIS A 449 -20.14 -10.14 -17.67
CA HIS A 449 -21.33 -9.29 -17.72
C HIS A 449 -21.44 -8.31 -16.53
N ILE A 450 -20.31 -7.89 -15.95
CA ILE A 450 -20.27 -6.95 -14.82
C ILE A 450 -20.33 -5.51 -15.34
N TYR A 451 -19.57 -5.22 -16.39
CA TYR A 451 -19.60 -3.89 -17.02
C TYR A 451 -20.67 -3.87 -18.11
N ASN A 452 -21.58 -2.92 -18.04
CA ASN A 452 -22.66 -2.79 -19.01
C ASN A 452 -23.01 -1.31 -19.16
N SER A 453 -22.20 -0.57 -19.92
CA SER A 453 -22.52 0.82 -20.15
C SER A 453 -23.62 0.92 -21.20
N THR A 454 -24.78 1.41 -20.77
CA THR A 454 -25.95 1.63 -21.66
C THR A 454 -25.83 2.89 -22.50
N GLN A 455 -24.80 3.71 -22.23
CA GLN A 455 -24.51 4.98 -22.89
C GLN A 455 -23.14 4.93 -23.57
N SER A 456 -22.99 5.68 -24.67
CA SER A 456 -21.67 5.96 -25.24
C SER A 456 -20.92 6.93 -24.34
N LEU A 457 -19.65 6.62 -24.08
CA LEU A 457 -18.77 7.43 -23.25
C LEU A 457 -17.77 8.21 -24.12
N SER A 458 -17.08 9.19 -23.53
CA SER A 458 -16.09 10.00 -24.23
C SER A 458 -14.76 10.07 -23.46
N LEU A 459 -13.73 10.62 -24.13
CA LEU A 459 -12.48 11.02 -23.47
C LEU A 459 -12.53 12.47 -22.99
N LEU A 460 -13.30 13.34 -23.64
CA LEU A 460 -13.43 14.74 -23.27
C LEU A 460 -14.87 15.09 -22.88
N ASN A 461 -14.99 15.95 -21.88
CA ASN A 461 -16.22 16.69 -21.64
C ASN A 461 -16.33 17.78 -22.72
N ASN A 462 -17.13 17.55 -23.75
CA ASN A 462 -17.28 18.44 -24.90
C ASN A 462 -18.75 18.87 -25.01
N SER A 463 -19.01 20.18 -25.10
CA SER A 463 -20.36 20.73 -25.24
C SER A 463 -21.12 20.25 -26.49
N LYS A 464 -20.42 19.72 -27.50
CA LYS A 464 -21.06 19.15 -28.70
C LYS A 464 -21.65 17.74 -28.48
N ASN A 465 -21.19 16.99 -27.49
CA ASN A 465 -21.65 15.63 -27.21
C ASN A 465 -21.95 15.50 -25.72
N ASP A 466 -23.20 15.21 -25.38
CA ASP A 466 -23.65 14.99 -24.00
C ASP A 466 -23.09 13.71 -23.35
N ASN A 467 -22.09 13.08 -23.96
CA ASN A 467 -21.49 11.86 -23.46
C ASN A 467 -20.64 12.15 -22.21
N LYS A 468 -20.78 11.28 -21.22
CA LYS A 468 -19.98 11.36 -19.99
C LYS A 468 -18.55 10.88 -20.27
N SER A 469 -17.56 11.61 -19.74
CA SER A 469 -16.17 11.21 -19.92
C SER A 469 -15.75 10.13 -18.91
N ILE A 470 -14.96 9.14 -19.35
CA ILE A 470 -14.36 8.16 -18.44
C ILE A 470 -13.16 8.72 -17.66
N LEU A 471 -12.64 9.87 -18.07
CA LEU A 471 -11.45 10.51 -17.45
C LEU A 471 -11.88 11.27 -16.18
N GLY A 472 -12.26 10.51 -15.16
CA GLY A 472 -12.79 11.01 -13.90
C GLY A 472 -11.73 11.46 -12.88
N LEU A 473 -10.45 11.20 -13.12
CA LEU A 473 -9.36 11.65 -12.24
C LEU A 473 -8.50 12.72 -12.92
N ALA A 474 -7.91 13.60 -12.10
CA ALA A 474 -6.97 14.61 -12.55
C ALA A 474 -5.81 14.00 -13.37
N GLY A 475 -5.30 14.76 -14.35
CA GLY A 475 -4.18 14.31 -15.19
C GLY A 475 -4.58 13.40 -16.36
N ASN A 476 -5.86 13.41 -16.76
CA ASN A 476 -6.45 12.56 -17.80
C ASN A 476 -6.38 11.07 -17.43
N MET A 477 -6.68 10.78 -16.17
CA MET A 477 -6.73 9.43 -15.63
C MET A 477 -8.18 8.96 -15.53
N SER A 478 -8.38 7.68 -15.76
CA SER A 478 -9.65 6.99 -15.53
C SER A 478 -9.49 6.03 -14.36
N ILE A 479 -10.59 5.73 -13.68
CA ILE A 479 -10.73 4.58 -12.76
C ILE A 479 -11.70 3.53 -13.32
N TYR A 480 -12.44 3.87 -14.37
CA TYR A 480 -13.50 3.05 -14.94
C TYR A 480 -13.22 2.75 -16.43
N PRO A 481 -13.12 1.47 -16.83
CA PRO A 481 -13.36 0.26 -16.02
C PRO A 481 -12.16 -0.17 -15.15
N PHE A 482 -10.99 0.42 -15.39
CA PHE A 482 -9.75 0.23 -14.65
C PHE A 482 -8.92 1.52 -14.66
N HIS A 483 -7.86 1.55 -13.84
CA HIS A 483 -7.01 2.72 -13.70
C HIS A 483 -6.03 2.82 -14.86
N THR A 484 -6.14 3.90 -15.62
CA THR A 484 -5.22 4.17 -16.74
C THR A 484 -5.17 5.65 -17.06
N ARG A 485 -4.08 6.10 -17.70
CA ARG A 485 -3.93 7.45 -18.22
C ARG A 485 -4.10 7.44 -19.72
N ILE A 486 -5.06 8.20 -20.24
CA ILE A 486 -5.33 8.29 -21.68
C ILE A 486 -5.25 9.75 -22.10
N THR A 487 -4.24 10.08 -22.91
CA THR A 487 -4.06 11.41 -23.51
C THR A 487 -4.03 11.30 -25.03
N LYS A 488 -4.00 12.44 -25.73
CA LYS A 488 -3.79 12.46 -27.18
C LYS A 488 -2.49 11.78 -27.63
N GLU A 489 -1.49 11.70 -26.76
CA GLU A 489 -0.24 10.98 -27.04
C GLU A 489 -0.39 9.46 -27.05
N SER A 490 -1.54 8.95 -26.58
CA SER A 490 -1.91 7.54 -26.72
C SER A 490 -2.21 7.18 -28.17
N ILE A 491 -2.50 8.16 -29.04
CA ILE A 491 -2.77 7.93 -30.47
C ILE A 491 -1.44 7.81 -31.20
N ASP A 492 -1.24 6.69 -31.88
CA ASP A 492 -0.03 6.38 -32.64
C ASP A 492 -0.36 5.70 -33.98
N LYS A 493 0.64 5.61 -34.86
CA LYS A 493 0.56 4.94 -36.17
C LYS A 493 -0.72 5.28 -36.96
N ILE A 494 -0.91 6.57 -37.22
CA ILE A 494 -2.07 7.07 -37.96
C ILE A 494 -1.82 6.87 -39.46
N PHE A 495 -2.78 6.28 -40.17
CA PHE A 495 -2.76 6.14 -41.62
C PHE A 495 -4.07 6.61 -42.24
N ILE A 496 -3.96 7.19 -43.42
CA ILE A 496 -5.11 7.53 -44.26
C ILE A 496 -5.04 6.74 -45.56
N THR A 497 -6.20 6.27 -46.03
CA THR A 497 -6.39 5.72 -47.38
C THR A 497 -7.55 6.45 -48.03
N ILE A 498 -7.41 6.84 -49.29
CA ILE A 498 -8.51 7.37 -50.10
C ILE A 498 -8.80 6.42 -51.25
N ASN A 499 -10.08 6.15 -51.52
CA ASN A 499 -10.54 5.34 -52.64
C ASN A 499 -11.57 6.13 -53.45
N LYS A 500 -11.54 5.98 -54.79
CA LYS A 500 -12.66 6.43 -55.64
C LYS A 500 -13.80 5.44 -55.51
N GLU A 501 -15.00 5.97 -55.35
CA GLU A 501 -16.25 5.21 -55.40
C GLU A 501 -17.06 5.68 -56.62
N GLU A 502 -18.19 5.02 -56.87
CA GLU A 502 -19.16 5.44 -57.89
C GLU A 502 -19.66 6.89 -57.61
N ASP A 503 -20.11 7.59 -58.66
CA ASP A 503 -20.59 8.99 -58.61
C ASP A 503 -19.55 10.06 -58.20
N ASN A 504 -18.26 9.87 -58.52
CA ASN A 504 -17.17 10.80 -58.16
C ASN A 504 -16.96 10.99 -56.64
N LYS A 505 -17.59 10.17 -55.79
CA LYS A 505 -17.39 10.22 -54.35
C LYS A 505 -16.05 9.61 -53.96
N ILE A 506 -15.51 10.08 -52.84
CA ILE A 506 -14.26 9.57 -52.28
C ILE A 506 -14.55 8.92 -50.94
N LYS A 507 -14.14 7.66 -50.81
CA LYS A 507 -14.12 6.96 -49.53
C LYS A 507 -12.80 7.24 -48.84
N VAL A 508 -12.88 7.88 -47.68
CA VAL A 508 -11.75 8.11 -46.77
C VAL A 508 -11.77 7.04 -45.70
N ILE A 509 -10.63 6.39 -45.48
CA ILE A 509 -10.43 5.42 -44.40
C ILE A 509 -9.30 5.95 -43.51
N LEU A 510 -9.55 6.00 -42.20
CA LEU A 510 -8.57 6.39 -41.18
C LEU A 510 -8.32 5.19 -40.27
N ASP A 511 -7.05 4.76 -40.21
CA ASP A 511 -6.56 3.75 -39.28
C ASP A 511 -5.64 4.40 -38.25
N PHE A 512 -5.73 3.99 -36.98
CA PHE A 512 -4.76 4.39 -35.96
C PHE A 512 -4.71 3.38 -34.81
N GLU A 513 -3.65 3.45 -34.01
CA GLU A 513 -3.48 2.68 -32.79
C GLU A 513 -3.73 3.58 -31.57
N MET A 514 -4.42 3.04 -30.56
CA MET A 514 -4.49 3.59 -29.21
C MET A 514 -3.61 2.76 -28.28
N LYS A 515 -2.57 3.37 -27.71
CA LYS A 515 -1.63 2.77 -26.77
C LYS A 515 -1.98 3.18 -25.34
N ILE A 516 -2.61 2.27 -24.60
CA ILE A 516 -3.13 2.51 -23.27
C ILE A 516 -2.23 1.86 -22.23
N PRO A 517 -1.62 2.61 -21.30
CA PRO A 517 -0.78 2.03 -20.27
C PRO A 517 -1.63 1.25 -19.26
N ILE A 518 -1.30 -0.02 -19.05
CA ILE A 518 -1.90 -0.88 -18.02
C ILE A 518 -0.93 -0.99 -16.86
N TYR A 519 -1.38 -0.67 -15.65
CA TYR A 519 -0.51 -0.51 -14.49
C TYR A 519 -0.46 -1.73 -13.56
N SER A 520 0.72 -1.92 -12.96
CA SER A 520 0.95 -2.69 -11.74
C SER A 520 1.64 -1.78 -10.73
N VAL A 521 0.96 -1.52 -9.61
CA VAL A 521 1.36 -0.53 -8.59
C VAL A 521 1.57 -1.22 -7.26
N GLY A 522 2.69 -0.91 -6.60
CA GLY A 522 3.02 -1.39 -5.25
C GLY A 522 2.14 -0.78 -4.16
N TYR A 523 2.38 -1.14 -2.90
CA TYR A 523 1.60 -0.61 -1.78
C TYR A 523 1.77 0.92 -1.68
N SER A 524 0.64 1.62 -1.70
CA SER A 524 0.58 3.07 -1.53
C SER A 524 -0.82 3.51 -1.10
N ASP A 525 -0.98 4.79 -0.81
CA ASP A 525 -2.28 5.41 -0.59
C ASP A 525 -3.00 5.80 -1.89
N LEU A 526 -2.42 5.58 -3.08
CA LEU A 526 -3.03 5.94 -4.37
C LEU A 526 -3.38 7.43 -4.56
N LYS A 527 -3.00 8.33 -3.64
CA LYS A 527 -3.30 9.78 -3.74
C LYS A 527 -2.33 10.51 -4.66
N SER A 528 -1.12 9.98 -4.79
CA SER A 528 -0.14 10.45 -5.77
C SER A 528 -0.27 9.66 -7.07
N PRO A 529 -0.04 10.27 -8.25
CA PRO A 529 0.06 9.55 -9.51
C PRO A 529 1.28 8.63 -9.45
N GLY A 530 1.10 7.43 -8.91
CA GLY A 530 2.15 6.44 -8.77
C GLY A 530 2.58 5.92 -10.13
N THR A 531 3.85 6.11 -10.48
CA THR A 531 4.50 5.44 -11.61
C THR A 531 4.72 3.97 -11.26
N GLY A 532 3.69 3.16 -11.41
CA GLY A 532 3.83 1.71 -11.42
C GLY A 532 4.50 1.23 -12.70
N ALA A 533 4.95 -0.03 -12.72
CA ALA A 533 5.33 -0.67 -13.97
C ALA A 533 4.11 -0.67 -14.90
N SER A 534 4.30 -0.32 -16.17
CA SER A 534 3.21 -0.26 -17.14
C SER A 534 3.51 -1.09 -18.37
N THR A 535 2.51 -1.84 -18.85
CA THR A 535 2.55 -2.52 -20.15
C THR A 535 1.52 -1.88 -21.08
N PRO A 536 1.88 -1.47 -22.30
CA PRO A 536 0.92 -0.86 -23.21
C PRO A 536 -0.04 -1.91 -23.79
N LEU A 537 -1.34 -1.70 -23.60
CA LEU A 537 -2.39 -2.33 -24.40
C LEU A 537 -2.53 -1.54 -25.71
N VAL A 538 -2.35 -2.20 -26.85
CA VAL A 538 -2.55 -1.59 -28.17
C VAL A 538 -3.93 -1.97 -28.66
N LEU A 539 -4.75 -0.99 -29.01
CA LEU A 539 -6.05 -1.17 -29.63
C LEU A 539 -6.02 -0.58 -31.03
N LYS A 540 -6.51 -1.31 -32.03
CA LYS A 540 -6.56 -0.84 -33.42
C LYS A 540 -7.94 -0.27 -33.74
N ILE A 541 -7.97 0.95 -34.28
CA ILE A 541 -9.20 1.62 -34.67
C ILE A 541 -9.17 1.85 -36.18
N ASN A 542 -10.27 1.45 -36.83
CA ASN A 542 -10.54 1.73 -38.24
C ASN A 542 -11.87 2.49 -38.33
N SER A 543 -11.91 3.53 -39.15
CA SER A 543 -13.13 4.25 -39.49
C SER A 543 -13.14 4.60 -40.97
N SER A 544 -14.32 4.65 -41.57
CA SER A 544 -14.47 5.04 -42.98
C SER A 544 -15.65 5.98 -43.19
N ALA A 545 -15.51 6.89 -44.15
CA ALA A 545 -16.53 7.87 -44.51
C ALA A 545 -16.52 8.17 -46.00
N LEU A 546 -17.70 8.39 -46.56
CA LEU A 546 -17.88 8.92 -47.92
C LEU A 546 -17.94 10.44 -47.88
N ILE A 547 -17.11 11.08 -48.70
CA ILE A 547 -17.06 12.53 -48.90
C ILE A 547 -17.25 12.85 -50.39
N ASP A 548 -17.82 14.03 -50.61
CA ASP A 548 -18.02 14.60 -51.95
C ASP A 548 -16.73 15.26 -52.51
#